data_AF-A0ABD0MUH4-F1
#
_entry.id   AF-A0ABD0MUH4-F1
#
_cell.length_a   1.000
_cell.length_b   1.000
_cell.length_c   1.000
_cell.angle_alpha   90.00
_cell.angle_beta   90.00
_cell.angle_gamma   90.00
#
_symmetry.space_group_name_H-M   'P 1'
#
loop_
_entity.id
_entity.type
_entity.pdbx_description
1 polymer ?
#
loop_
_entity_poly.entity_id
_entity_poly.type
_entity_poly.pdbx_seq_one_letter_code
_entity_poly.pdbx_strand_id
1 'polypeptide(L)'
;FGPVDSHVVLRRRPGYVPKVPTTPFRDQVVTLQAISSQEYDPNLTLLYPVRALRVYLERTQLFRHSEQLFVCYGRQQKGKAVSKQRISHWLVDAIRTPYQARGLPCPLGVRAYSTRGVAASAALANGASLTDICRAA
;
A
#
# COMPACT_ATOMS: atom_id res chain seq x y z
N PHE A 1 -3.42 -17.45 -2.32
CA PHE A 1 -2.94 -17.19 -0.96
C PHE A 1 -3.16 -18.43 -0.11
N GLY A 2 -2.20 -18.85 0.72
CA GLY A 2 -2.33 -19.91 1.73
C GLY A 2 -2.08 -19.41 3.17
N PRO A 3 -2.40 -20.21 4.21
CA PRO A 3 -2.20 -19.83 5.62
C PRO A 3 -0.74 -19.51 6.01
N VAL A 4 0.22 -19.80 5.12
CA VAL A 4 1.67 -19.64 5.32
C VAL A 4 2.30 -18.65 4.33
N ASP A 5 1.52 -17.84 3.61
CA ASP A 5 2.14 -16.93 2.63
C ASP A 5 3.08 -15.94 3.31
N SER A 6 4.38 -16.13 3.09
CA SER A 6 5.44 -15.30 3.63
C SER A 6 5.62 -14.00 2.87
N HIS A 7 5.00 -13.84 1.70
CA HIS A 7 5.13 -12.66 0.87
C HIS A 7 4.03 -12.53 -0.20
N VAL A 8 3.91 -11.34 -0.78
CA VAL A 8 3.09 -11.05 -1.97
C VAL A 8 3.95 -10.38 -3.03
N VAL A 9 3.73 -10.76 -4.28
CA VAL A 9 4.42 -10.22 -5.44
C VAL A 9 3.45 -9.37 -6.25
N LEU A 10 3.73 -8.07 -6.36
CA LEU A 10 2.95 -7.12 -7.14
C LEU A 10 3.63 -6.83 -8.47
N ARG A 11 2.91 -7.10 -9.56
CA ARG A 11 3.34 -6.81 -10.93
C ARG A 11 2.60 -5.62 -11.49
N ARG A 12 3.27 -4.90 -12.39
CA ARG A 12 2.64 -3.81 -13.14
C ARG A 12 1.66 -4.39 -14.16
N ARG A 13 0.62 -3.62 -14.47
CA ARG A 13 -0.32 -3.99 -15.53
C ARG A 13 0.41 -4.06 -16.88
N PRO A 14 0.12 -5.05 -17.74
CA PRO A 14 0.58 -5.04 -19.13
C PRO A 14 0.26 -3.70 -19.80
N GLY A 15 1.25 -3.10 -20.46
CA GLY A 15 1.15 -1.78 -21.11
C GLY A 15 1.39 -0.58 -20.19
N TYR A 16 1.71 -0.78 -18.90
CA TYR A 16 2.18 0.33 -18.06
C TYR A 16 3.55 0.83 -18.54
N VAL A 17 3.64 2.15 -18.76
CA VAL A 17 4.91 2.82 -19.09
C VAL A 17 5.33 3.66 -17.88
N PRO A 18 6.47 3.36 -17.23
CA PRO A 18 6.97 4.17 -16.13
C PRO A 18 7.38 5.56 -16.63
N LYS A 19 7.37 6.54 -15.72
CA LYS A 19 7.83 7.91 -16.03
C LYS A 19 9.28 7.93 -16.53
N VAL A 20 10.11 7.01 -16.02
CA VAL A 20 11.48 6.80 -16.48
C VAL A 20 11.55 5.40 -17.10
N PRO A 21 11.64 5.27 -18.44
CA PRO A 21 11.55 3.99 -19.13
C PRO A 21 12.83 3.14 -19.11
N THR A 22 13.81 3.48 -18.27
CA THR A 22 15.06 2.73 -18.15
C THR A 22 14.90 1.48 -17.28
N THR A 23 15.68 0.44 -17.57
CA THR A 23 15.89 -0.68 -16.63
C THR A 23 16.62 -0.16 -15.39
N PRO A 24 16.20 -0.57 -14.16
CA PRO A 24 15.27 -1.65 -13.85
C PRO A 24 13.79 -1.22 -13.75
N PHE A 25 13.48 0.07 -13.91
CA PHE A 25 12.14 0.60 -13.65
C PHE A 25 11.08 0.15 -14.65
N ARG A 26 11.41 -0.53 -15.76
CA ARG A 26 10.41 -1.10 -16.69
C ARG A 26 9.77 -2.38 -16.16
N ASP A 27 10.57 -3.30 -15.63
CA ASP A 27 10.15 -4.65 -15.22
C ASP A 27 10.19 -4.85 -13.70
N GLN A 28 10.35 -3.76 -12.95
CA GLN A 28 10.39 -3.80 -11.49
C GLN A 28 9.12 -4.43 -10.91
N VAL A 29 9.34 -5.47 -10.12
CA VAL A 29 8.32 -6.15 -9.33
C VAL A 29 8.47 -5.70 -7.88
N VAL A 30 7.35 -5.48 -7.20
CA VAL A 30 7.35 -5.12 -5.77
C VAL A 30 7.01 -6.36 -4.96
N THR A 31 7.94 -6.79 -4.11
CA THR A 31 7.71 -7.91 -3.18
C THR A 31 7.47 -7.36 -1.79
N LEU A 32 6.30 -7.66 -1.23
CA LEU A 32 5.94 -7.32 0.15
C LEU A 32 6.11 -8.56 1.02
N GLN A 33 6.98 -8.50 2.01
CA GLN A 33 7.18 -9.59 2.97
C GLN A 33 6.09 -9.55 4.05
N ALA A 34 5.75 -10.73 4.56
CA ALA A 34 5.02 -10.84 5.82
C ALA A 34 5.92 -10.35 6.94
N ILE A 35 5.32 -9.64 7.91
CA ILE A 35 6.03 -9.22 9.12
C ILE A 35 6.21 -10.50 9.97
N SER A 36 7.43 -10.76 10.42
CA SER A 36 7.78 -12.03 11.08
C SER A 36 7.06 -12.17 12.42
N SER A 37 6.71 -13.41 12.79
CA SER A 37 5.94 -13.71 14.00
C SER A 37 6.75 -13.56 15.31
N GLN A 38 8.03 -13.19 15.26
CA GLN A 38 8.83 -12.97 16.48
C GLN A 38 8.34 -11.77 17.30
N GLU A 39 7.60 -10.86 16.67
CA GLU A 39 6.92 -9.72 17.29
C GLU A 39 5.39 -9.88 17.17
N TYR A 40 4.84 -10.98 17.70
CA TYR A 40 3.39 -11.20 17.66
C TYR A 40 2.65 -10.22 18.58
N ASP A 41 2.44 -9.00 18.09
CA ASP A 41 1.41 -8.11 18.63
C ASP A 41 0.11 -8.36 17.86
N PRO A 42 -0.95 -8.89 18.51
CA PRO A 42 -2.24 -9.11 17.86
C PRO A 42 -2.82 -7.81 17.27
N ASN A 43 -2.45 -6.64 17.79
CA ASN A 43 -2.87 -5.35 17.26
C ASN A 43 -2.18 -5.00 15.92
N LEU A 44 -0.94 -5.44 15.71
CA LEU A 44 -0.19 -5.22 14.47
C LEU A 44 -0.58 -6.21 13.36
N THR A 45 -1.28 -7.29 13.69
CA THR A 45 -1.73 -8.30 12.73
C THR A 45 -2.70 -7.74 11.68
N LEU A 46 -3.39 -6.64 11.98
CA LEU A 46 -4.22 -5.88 11.01
C LEU A 46 -3.39 -5.06 10.02
N LEU A 47 -2.14 -4.73 10.37
CA LEU A 47 -1.23 -3.94 9.55
C LEU A 47 -0.38 -4.80 8.61
N TYR A 48 -0.50 -6.13 8.69
CA TYR A 48 0.27 -7.07 7.85
C TYR A 48 -0.11 -6.93 6.38
N PRO A 49 0.81 -6.47 5.50
CA PRO A 49 0.48 -6.16 4.11
C PRO A 49 -0.06 -7.37 3.35
N VAL A 50 0.54 -8.56 3.57
CA VAL A 50 0.13 -9.82 2.94
C VAL A 50 -1.32 -10.18 3.29
N ARG A 51 -1.67 -10.10 4.58
CA ARG A 51 -3.02 -10.38 5.08
C ARG A 51 -4.02 -9.32 4.62
N ALA A 52 -3.66 -8.04 4.70
CA ALA A 52 -4.52 -6.94 4.29
C ALA A 52 -4.89 -7.04 2.79
N LEU A 53 -3.91 -7.35 1.93
CA LEU A 53 -4.15 -7.55 0.50
C LEU A 53 -5.02 -8.78 0.22
N ARG A 54 -4.81 -9.88 0.94
CA ARG A 54 -5.67 -11.07 0.82
C ARG A 54 -7.12 -10.76 1.12
N VAL A 55 -7.38 -10.18 2.30
CA VAL A 55 -8.73 -9.81 2.73
C VAL A 55 -9.37 -8.83 1.74
N TYR A 56 -8.60 -7.87 1.23
CA TYR A 56 -9.08 -6.94 0.22
C TYR A 56 -9.50 -7.64 -1.07
N LEU A 57 -8.68 -8.56 -1.57
CA LEU A 57 -8.97 -9.31 -2.80
C LEU A 57 -10.19 -10.21 -2.64
N GLU A 58 -10.28 -10.95 -1.54
CA GLU A 58 -11.46 -11.78 -1.20
C GLU A 58 -12.74 -10.95 -1.15
N ARG A 59 -12.72 -9.82 -0.44
CA ARG A 59 -13.91 -8.95 -0.30
C ARG A 59 -14.32 -8.25 -1.59
N THR A 60 -13.39 -8.03 -2.52
CA THR A 60 -13.67 -7.34 -3.78
C THR A 60 -13.94 -8.28 -4.95
N GLN A 61 -13.64 -9.57 -4.80
CA GLN A 61 -13.71 -10.57 -5.88
C GLN A 61 -15.08 -10.60 -6.57
N LEU A 62 -16.17 -10.61 -5.80
CA LEU A 62 -17.53 -10.79 -6.32
C LEU A 62 -18.04 -9.66 -7.23
N PHE A 63 -17.42 -8.49 -7.17
CA PHE A 63 -17.89 -7.32 -7.92
C PHE A 63 -16.78 -6.65 -8.73
N ARG A 64 -15.61 -7.29 -8.86
CA ARG A 64 -14.47 -6.74 -9.57
C ARG A 64 -14.73 -6.74 -11.08
N HIS A 65 -14.50 -5.59 -11.71
CA HIS A 65 -14.59 -5.42 -13.17
C HIS A 65 -13.28 -4.87 -13.76
N SER A 66 -12.19 -4.89 -12.99
CA SER A 66 -10.91 -4.29 -13.35
C SER A 66 -9.74 -5.13 -12.83
N GLU A 67 -8.72 -5.28 -13.68
CA GLU A 67 -7.45 -5.94 -13.37
C GLU A 67 -6.51 -5.10 -12.48
N GLN A 68 -6.82 -3.82 -12.25
CA GLN A 68 -6.05 -3.01 -11.29
C GLN A 68 -6.26 -3.49 -9.86
N LEU A 69 -5.21 -3.51 -9.04
CA LEU A 69 -5.27 -3.98 -7.65
C LEU A 69 -6.44 -3.37 -6.87
N PHE A 70 -6.57 -2.03 -6.85
CA PHE A 70 -7.65 -1.35 -6.13
C PHE A 70 -8.86 -1.07 -7.04
N VAL A 71 -10.03 -1.48 -6.57
CA VAL A 71 -11.34 -1.20 -7.15
C VAL A 71 -12.24 -0.39 -6.22
N CYS A 72 -13.07 0.47 -6.80
CA CYS A 72 -14.07 1.24 -6.09
C CYS A 72 -15.12 0.30 -5.47
N TYR A 73 -15.60 0.63 -4.27
CA TYR A 73 -16.67 -0.11 -3.58
C TYR A 73 -17.98 0.69 -3.44
N GLY A 74 -17.98 1.99 -3.79
CA GLY A 74 -19.17 2.85 -3.76
C GLY A 74 -20.13 2.57 -4.92
N ARG A 75 -21.43 2.75 -4.68
CA ARG A 75 -22.54 2.27 -5.54
C ARG A 75 -22.33 2.48 -7.05
N GLN A 76 -22.14 3.70 -7.51
CA GLN A 76 -22.10 4.00 -8.97
C GLN A 76 -20.84 3.51 -9.70
N GLN A 77 -19.73 3.29 -8.99
CA GLN A 77 -18.45 2.92 -9.59
C GLN A 77 -17.94 1.57 -9.08
N LYS A 78 -18.80 0.80 -8.39
CA LYS A 78 -18.43 -0.47 -7.76
C LYS A 78 -17.75 -1.40 -8.76
N GLY A 79 -16.58 -1.92 -8.40
CA GLY A 79 -15.81 -2.84 -9.25
C GLY A 79 -14.86 -2.22 -10.25
N LYS A 80 -14.99 -0.93 -10.54
CA LYS A 80 -14.11 -0.21 -11.47
C LYS A 80 -12.80 0.21 -10.80
N ALA A 81 -11.75 0.41 -11.60
CA ALA A 81 -10.46 0.89 -11.12
C ALA A 81 -10.58 2.17 -10.28
N VAL A 82 -9.82 2.26 -9.19
CA VAL A 82 -9.75 3.48 -8.36
C VAL A 82 -8.85 4.52 -9.03
N SER A 83 -9.29 5.79 -9.05
CA SER A 83 -8.46 6.88 -9.56
C SER A 83 -7.32 7.24 -8.61
N LYS A 84 -6.22 7.80 -9.13
CA LYS A 84 -5.08 8.28 -8.31
C LYS A 84 -5.52 9.25 -7.22
N GLN A 85 -6.45 10.17 -7.55
CA GLN A 85 -7.00 11.14 -6.61
C GLN A 85 -7.77 10.44 -5.47
N ARG A 86 -8.57 9.40 -5.79
CA ARG A 86 -9.30 8.66 -4.76
C ARG A 86 -8.38 7.86 -3.86
N ILE A 87 -7.33 7.23 -4.40
CA ILE A 87 -6.28 6.58 -3.59
C ILE A 87 -5.62 7.61 -2.66
N SER A 88 -5.31 8.81 -3.17
CA SER A 88 -4.75 9.89 -2.36
C SER A 88 -5.65 10.27 -1.19
N HIS A 89 -6.96 10.39 -1.42
CA HIS A 89 -7.92 10.65 -0.34
C HIS A 89 -7.98 9.49 0.66
N TRP A 90 -8.07 8.24 0.20
CA TRP A 90 -8.07 7.06 1.08
C TRP A 90 -6.84 7.03 2.00
N LEU A 91 -5.67 7.38 1.50
CA LEU A 91 -4.44 7.41 2.30
C LEU A 91 -4.47 8.51 3.36
N VAL A 92 -4.94 9.72 3.00
CA VAL A 92 -5.10 10.84 3.94
C VAL A 92 -6.14 10.51 5.00
N ASP A 93 -7.26 9.90 4.62
CA ASP A 93 -8.31 9.48 5.54
C ASP A 93 -7.79 8.40 6.50
N ALA A 94 -7.07 7.39 5.99
CA ALA A 94 -6.46 6.35 6.83
C ALA A 94 -5.47 6.90 7.86
N ILE A 95 -4.79 8.01 7.56
CA ILE A 95 -3.94 8.73 8.52
C ILE A 95 -4.80 9.51 9.52
N ARG A 96 -5.85 10.21 9.07
CA ARG A 96 -6.70 11.07 9.92
C ARG A 96 -7.57 10.31 10.91
N THR A 97 -8.20 9.22 10.45
CA THR A 97 -9.16 8.44 11.24
C THR A 97 -8.66 8.07 12.64
N PRO A 98 -7.44 7.51 12.84
CA PRO A 98 -6.97 7.15 14.18
C PRO A 98 -6.75 8.37 15.09
N TYR A 99 -6.33 9.53 14.57
CA TYR A 99 -6.20 10.76 15.38
C TYR A 99 -7.57 11.24 15.85
N GLN A 100 -8.53 11.31 14.92
CA GLN A 100 -9.91 11.72 15.24
C GLN A 100 -10.56 10.79 16.25
N ALA A 101 -10.41 9.46 16.07
CA ALA A 101 -10.95 8.47 16.99
C ALA A 101 -10.36 8.57 18.41
N ARG A 102 -9.13 9.10 18.55
CA ARG A 102 -8.46 9.32 19.83
C ARG A 102 -8.59 10.76 20.37
N GLY A 103 -9.33 11.64 19.68
CA GLY A 103 -9.42 13.05 20.03
C GLY A 103 -8.09 13.82 19.95
N LEU A 104 -7.12 13.30 19.20
CA LEU A 104 -5.80 13.91 19.02
C LEU A 104 -5.79 14.86 17.82
N PRO A 105 -5.01 15.95 17.85
CA PRO A 105 -4.84 16.81 16.69
C PRO A 105 -4.14 16.04 15.57
N CYS A 106 -4.74 16.03 14.38
CA CYS A 106 -4.12 15.45 13.19
C CYS A 106 -2.97 16.36 12.71
N PRO A 107 -1.85 15.81 12.21
CA PRO A 107 -0.78 16.61 11.64
C PRO A 107 -1.29 17.57 10.55
N LEU A 108 -0.75 18.80 10.55
CA LEU A 108 -1.11 19.80 9.56
C LEU A 108 -0.55 19.39 8.18
N GLY A 109 -1.34 19.60 7.13
CA GLY A 109 -0.87 19.41 5.75
C GLY A 109 -0.58 17.97 5.32
N VAL A 110 -1.20 16.97 5.95
CA VAL A 110 -1.10 15.55 5.52
C VAL A 110 -1.50 15.43 4.05
N ARG A 111 -0.58 14.90 3.24
CA ARG A 111 -0.77 14.61 1.81
C ARG A 111 -0.40 13.16 1.56
N ALA A 112 -1.01 12.52 0.58
CA ALA A 112 -0.61 11.16 0.22
C ALA A 112 0.89 11.04 -0.11
N TYR A 113 1.47 12.08 -0.71
CA TYR A 113 2.89 12.14 -1.01
C TYR A 113 3.79 12.23 0.23
N SER A 114 3.32 12.83 1.33
CA SER A 114 4.15 12.95 2.54
C SER A 114 4.46 11.59 3.17
N THR A 115 3.60 10.59 2.96
CA THR A 115 3.83 9.20 3.41
C THR A 115 5.13 8.64 2.86
N ARG A 116 5.49 8.96 1.61
CA ARG A 116 6.76 8.53 1.01
C ARG A 116 7.97 9.13 1.72
N GLY A 117 7.90 10.43 2.05
CA GLY A 117 8.97 11.11 2.78
C GLY A 117 9.15 10.52 4.18
N VAL A 118 8.05 10.35 4.92
CA VAL A 118 8.08 9.75 6.26
C VAL A 118 8.62 8.33 6.23
N ALA A 119 8.20 7.50 5.26
CA ALA A 119 8.70 6.14 5.12
C ALA A 119 10.21 6.08 4.83
N ALA A 120 10.71 6.96 3.94
CA ALA A 120 12.14 7.04 3.64
C ALA A 120 12.96 7.51 4.86
N SER A 121 12.48 8.52 5.59
CA SER A 121 13.12 8.99 6.82
C SER A 121 13.13 7.91 7.90
N ALA A 122 12.03 7.17 8.06
CA ALA A 122 11.94 6.06 8.99
C ALA A 122 12.92 4.94 8.60
N ALA A 123 13.00 4.58 7.32
CA ALA A 123 13.95 3.57 6.85
C ALA A 123 15.40 3.97 7.12
N LEU A 124 15.77 5.23 6.85
CA LEU A 124 17.10 5.76 7.15
C LEU A 124 17.41 5.71 8.65
N ALA A 125 16.46 6.12 9.49
CA ALA A 125 16.61 6.07 10.94
C ALA A 125 16.75 4.64 11.49
N ASN A 126 16.22 3.65 10.77
CA ASN A 126 16.34 2.22 11.09
C ASN A 126 17.54 1.54 10.39
N GLY A 127 18.48 2.32 9.83
CA GLY A 127 19.74 1.81 9.29
C GLY A 127 19.65 1.24 7.87
N ALA A 128 18.56 1.47 7.13
CA ALA A 128 18.51 1.10 5.72
C ALA A 128 19.53 1.90 4.90
N SER A 129 20.18 1.24 3.93
CA SER A 129 21.15 1.91 3.07
C SER A 129 20.47 2.94 2.16
N LEU A 130 21.18 4.03 1.83
CA LEU A 130 20.67 5.02 0.86
C LEU A 130 20.33 4.37 -0.49
N THR A 131 21.12 3.39 -0.91
CA THR A 131 20.87 2.64 -2.15
C THR A 131 19.53 1.90 -2.10
N ASP A 132 19.20 1.24 -0.98
CA ASP A 132 17.93 0.54 -0.83
C ASP A 132 16.74 1.49 -0.74
N ILE A 133 16.92 2.61 -0.03
CA ILE A 133 15.90 3.68 0.04
C ILE A 133 15.63 4.24 -1.37
N CYS A 134 16.68 4.59 -2.13
CA CYS A 134 16.55 5.09 -3.49
C CYS A 134 15.93 4.06 -4.44
N ARG A 135 16.21 2.76 -4.25
CA ARG A 135 15.60 1.68 -5.05
C ARG A 135 14.09 1.52 -4.76
N ALA A 136 13.68 1.75 -3.51
CA ALA A 136 12.28 1.64 -3.08
C ALA A 136 11.44 2.89 -3.35
N ALA A 137 12.08 4.04 -3.58
CA ALA A 137 11.42 5.34 -3.69
C ALA A 137 10.72 5.54 -5.05
#